data_AF-A0A0R2U310-F1
#
_entry.id   AF-A0A0R2U310-F1
#
_cell.length_a   1.000
_cell.length_b   1.000
_cell.length_c   1.000
_cell.angle_alpha   90.00
_cell.angle_beta   90.00
_cell.angle_gamma   90.00
#
_symmetry.space_group_name_H-M   'P 1'
#
loop_
_entity.id
_entity.type
_entity.pdbx_description
1 polymer ?
#
loop_
_entity_poly.entity_id
_entity_poly.type
_entity_poly.pdbx_seq_one_letter_code
_entity_poly.pdbx_strand_id
1 'polypeptide(L)'
;MVKFNYTFTDSEIIIETGDTYLNSGGVVTSAASLLANGRDSRLQGQADNIVNIQLGYDDYAVNSQATLIINHVSDRVRARGLDVLPDIIEQIPTTIDFVYGREFEYDTSMLKISLEIRNLLNEDYEATMANSAIFYDQYQLGTSVSLGFKLSF
;
A
#
# COMPACT_ATOMS: atom_id res chain seq x y z
N MET A 1 -19.38 4.96 -12.76
CA MET A 1 -19.23 3.77 -11.86
C MET A 1 -18.53 4.18 -10.57
N VAL A 2 -18.90 3.60 -9.42
CA VAL A 2 -18.15 3.77 -8.15
C VAL A 2 -17.88 2.39 -7.56
N LYS A 3 -16.63 2.14 -7.15
CA LYS A 3 -16.24 0.97 -6.35
C LYS A 3 -15.51 1.42 -5.10
N PHE A 4 -15.76 0.74 -4.00
CA PHE A 4 -15.16 1.04 -2.72
C PHE A 4 -14.95 -0.26 -1.94
N ASN A 5 -13.78 -0.40 -1.33
CA ASN A 5 -13.50 -1.43 -0.35
C ASN A 5 -12.76 -0.80 0.83
N TYR A 6 -13.19 -1.16 2.03
CA TYR A 6 -12.53 -0.80 3.27
C TYR A 6 -12.38 -2.05 4.13
N THR A 7 -11.18 -2.22 4.68
CA THR A 7 -10.86 -3.28 5.64
C THR A 7 -10.29 -2.65 6.89
N PHE A 8 -10.85 -3.03 8.04
CA PHE A 8 -10.31 -2.73 9.36
C PHE A 8 -9.77 -4.01 9.99
N THR A 9 -8.57 -3.95 10.56
CA THR A 9 -7.96 -5.08 11.27
C THR A 9 -7.51 -4.64 12.65
N ASP A 10 -7.96 -5.36 13.67
CA ASP A 10 -7.47 -5.23 15.03
C ASP A 10 -6.98 -6.60 15.50
N SER A 11 -5.76 -6.66 16.01
CA SER A 11 -5.14 -7.92 16.42
C SER A 11 -4.69 -7.85 17.85
N GLU A 12 -4.76 -8.99 18.51
CA GLU A 12 -4.26 -9.16 19.86
C GLU A 12 -3.24 -10.30 19.93
N ILE A 13 -2.19 -10.08 20.71
CA ILE A 13 -1.23 -11.12 21.08
C ILE A 13 -1.53 -11.50 22.52
N ILE A 14 -1.98 -12.73 22.72
CA ILE A 14 -2.29 -13.29 24.04
C ILE A 14 -1.08 -14.09 24.51
N ILE A 15 -0.55 -13.75 25.68
CA ILE A 15 0.61 -14.41 26.30
C ILE A 15 0.20 -14.85 27.70
N GLU A 16 0.26 -16.14 27.96
CA GLU A 16 0.00 -16.73 29.27
C GLU A 16 1.29 -16.84 30.10
N THR A 17 1.12 -17.08 31.41
CA THR A 17 2.26 -17.25 32.31
C THR A 17 2.97 -18.55 31.98
N GLY A 18 4.26 -18.47 31.64
CA GLY A 18 5.09 -19.62 31.30
C GLY A 18 5.26 -19.85 29.79
N ASP A 19 4.59 -19.07 28.95
CA ASP A 19 4.81 -19.12 27.50
C ASP A 19 6.24 -18.73 27.15
N THR A 20 6.83 -19.46 26.21
CA THR A 20 8.20 -19.25 25.76
C THR A 20 8.32 -19.35 24.25
N TYR A 21 9.36 -18.75 23.70
CA TYR A 21 9.77 -18.89 22.31
C TYR A 21 11.28 -19.09 22.21
N LEU A 22 11.75 -19.60 21.08
CA LEU A 22 13.18 -19.63 20.76
C LEU A 22 13.54 -18.31 20.06
N ASN A 23 14.45 -17.53 20.65
CA ASN A 23 14.95 -16.33 19.99
C ASN A 23 15.90 -16.68 18.83
N SER A 24 16.38 -15.66 18.09
CA SER A 24 17.30 -15.86 16.96
C SER A 24 18.63 -16.51 17.34
N GLY A 25 19.00 -16.51 18.63
CA GLY A 25 20.17 -17.20 19.17
C GLY A 25 19.91 -18.64 19.61
N GLY A 26 18.68 -19.16 19.45
CA GLY A 26 18.28 -20.50 19.88
C GLY A 26 18.09 -20.65 21.39
N VAL A 27 17.98 -19.53 22.12
CA VAL A 27 17.76 -19.51 23.57
C VAL A 27 16.26 -19.48 23.85
N VAL A 28 15.80 -20.32 24.78
CA VAL A 28 14.42 -20.31 25.28
C VAL A 28 14.22 -19.05 26.11
N THR A 29 13.29 -18.20 25.68
CA THR A 29 13.01 -16.89 26.27
C THR A 29 11.52 -16.77 26.59
N SER A 30 11.19 -16.03 27.65
CA SER A 30 9.80 -15.74 28.01
C SER A 30 9.09 -14.98 26.89
N ALA A 31 7.90 -15.43 26.48
CA ALA A 31 7.10 -14.76 25.45
C ALA A 31 6.68 -13.34 25.87
N ALA A 32 6.62 -13.05 27.17
CA ALA A 32 6.33 -11.71 27.68
C ALA A 32 7.33 -10.63 27.20
N SER A 33 8.54 -11.03 26.76
CA SER A 33 9.50 -10.08 26.18
C SER A 33 9.16 -9.61 24.76
N LEU A 34 8.24 -10.28 24.06
CA LEU A 34 7.84 -9.92 22.69
C LEU A 34 7.24 -8.52 22.60
N LEU A 35 6.50 -8.11 23.64
CA LEU A 35 5.84 -6.80 23.73
C LEU A 35 6.52 -5.85 24.73
N ALA A 36 7.69 -6.23 25.25
CA ALA A 36 8.42 -5.38 26.17
C ALA A 36 8.81 -4.05 25.51
N ASN A 37 9.03 -3.02 26.34
CA ASN A 37 9.51 -1.69 25.93
C ASN A 37 8.56 -0.91 25.00
N GLY A 38 7.25 -1.16 25.08
CA GLY A 38 6.25 -0.40 24.33
C GLY A 38 6.25 -0.72 22.83
N ARG A 39 6.66 -1.95 22.47
CA ARG A 39 6.53 -2.45 21.09
C ARG A 39 5.08 -2.44 20.65
N ASP A 40 4.91 -2.21 19.35
CA ASP A 40 3.61 -2.24 18.69
C ASP A 40 2.97 -3.63 18.86
N SER A 41 1.74 -3.69 19.36
CA SER A 41 1.03 -4.96 19.57
C SER A 41 0.50 -5.59 18.29
N ARG A 42 0.44 -4.84 17.17
CA ARG A 42 -0.09 -5.32 15.89
C ARG A 42 0.76 -6.43 15.30
N LEU A 43 0.16 -7.45 14.71
CA LEU A 43 0.94 -8.53 14.07
C LEU A 43 1.80 -7.99 12.92
N GLN A 44 2.92 -8.65 12.64
CA GLN A 44 3.78 -8.26 11.52
C GLN A 44 3.00 -8.32 10.20
N GLY A 45 3.06 -7.25 9.41
CA GLY A 45 2.38 -7.09 8.13
C GLY A 45 0.95 -6.58 8.23
N GLN A 46 0.39 -6.44 9.42
CA GLN A 46 -0.95 -5.90 9.62
C GLN A 46 -0.96 -4.38 9.58
N ALA A 47 -1.78 -3.84 8.69
CA ALA A 47 -2.22 -2.44 8.74
C ALA A 47 -3.63 -2.37 9.33
N ASP A 48 -3.91 -1.31 10.10
CA ASP A 48 -5.21 -1.15 10.76
C ASP A 48 -6.30 -0.81 9.74
N ASN A 49 -5.99 0.04 8.77
CA ASN A 49 -6.94 0.48 7.75
C ASN A 49 -6.35 0.25 6.36
N ILE A 50 -7.15 -0.38 5.50
CA ILE A 50 -6.89 -0.48 4.07
C ILE A 50 -8.12 0.07 3.35
N VAL A 51 -7.91 1.05 2.48
CA VAL A 51 -8.96 1.71 1.70
C VAL A 51 -8.60 1.65 0.21
N ASN A 52 -9.53 1.17 -0.60
CA ASN A 52 -9.42 1.19 -2.06
C ASN A 52 -10.68 1.81 -2.66
N ILE A 53 -10.53 2.91 -3.39
CA ILE A 53 -11.64 3.65 -4.02
C ILE A 53 -11.39 3.74 -5.52
N GLN A 54 -12.40 3.49 -6.33
CA GLN A 54 -12.36 3.70 -7.76
C GLN A 54 -13.59 4.48 -8.22
N LEU A 55 -13.36 5.63 -8.85
CA LEU A 55 -14.39 6.49 -9.43
C LEU A 55 -14.23 6.46 -10.96
N GLY A 56 -15.18 5.84 -11.64
CA GLY A 56 -15.23 5.75 -13.10
C GLY A 56 -16.28 6.68 -13.70
N TYR A 57 -15.94 7.32 -14.81
CA TYR A 57 -16.84 8.09 -15.65
C TYR A 57 -16.76 7.57 -17.08
N ASP A 58 -17.92 7.29 -17.67
CA ASP A 58 -18.03 6.73 -19.02
C ASP A 58 -18.90 7.66 -19.86
N ASP A 59 -18.40 8.08 -21.01
CA ASP A 59 -19.11 8.90 -22.00
C ASP A 59 -19.25 8.12 -23.30
N TYR A 60 -20.44 7.57 -23.50
CA TYR A 60 -20.79 6.78 -24.69
C TYR A 60 -20.99 7.62 -25.95
N ALA A 61 -21.19 8.94 -25.85
CA ALA A 61 -21.36 9.78 -27.04
C ALA A 61 -20.04 9.98 -27.79
N VAL A 62 -18.93 9.94 -27.06
CA VAL A 62 -17.58 10.11 -27.62
C VAL A 62 -16.66 8.91 -27.36
N ASN A 63 -17.23 7.78 -26.92
CA ASN A 63 -16.54 6.54 -26.56
C ASN A 63 -15.29 6.79 -25.70
N SER A 64 -15.47 7.50 -24.58
CA SER A 64 -14.39 7.80 -23.64
C SER A 64 -14.69 7.29 -22.23
N GLN A 65 -13.62 6.99 -21.50
CA GLN A 65 -13.66 6.50 -20.13
C GLN A 65 -12.57 7.20 -19.31
N ALA A 66 -12.90 7.60 -18.10
CA ALA A 66 -11.98 8.15 -17.12
C ALA A 66 -12.12 7.37 -15.81
N THR A 67 -11.02 7.10 -15.13
CA THR A 67 -11.00 6.43 -13.82
C THR A 67 -10.01 7.11 -12.90
N LEU A 68 -10.47 7.49 -11.71
CA LEU A 68 -9.62 7.88 -10.59
C LEU A 68 -9.57 6.72 -9.60
N ILE A 69 -8.36 6.32 -9.18
CA ILE A 69 -8.10 5.21 -8.27
C ILE A 69 -7.36 5.77 -7.06
N ILE A 70 -7.85 5.49 -5.86
CA ILE A 70 -7.24 5.93 -4.59
C ILE A 70 -6.95 4.68 -3.77
N ASN A 71 -5.69 4.48 -3.37
CA ASN A 71 -5.29 3.40 -2.49
C ASN A 71 -4.60 3.98 -1.26
N HIS A 72 -5.07 3.59 -0.08
CA HIS A 72 -4.48 3.98 1.20
C HIS A 72 -4.32 2.75 2.09
N VAL A 73 -3.17 2.64 2.72
CA VAL A 73 -2.87 1.61 3.72
C VAL A 73 -2.19 2.31 4.88
N SER A 74 -2.70 2.12 6.10
CA SER A 74 -2.04 2.65 7.30
C SER A 74 -0.62 2.09 7.45
N ASP A 75 0.19 2.76 8.27
CA ASP A 75 1.48 2.21 8.66
C ASP A 75 1.32 0.81 9.29
N ARG A 76 2.41 0.04 9.27
CA ARG A 76 2.41 -1.30 9.81
C ARG A 76 3.78 -1.74 10.27
N VAL A 77 3.80 -2.73 11.15
CA VAL A 77 5.02 -3.42 11.52
C VAL A 77 5.52 -4.27 10.35
N ARG A 78 6.58 -3.84 9.66
CA ARG A 78 7.23 -4.62 8.58
C ARG A 78 8.01 -5.80 9.12
N ALA A 79 8.73 -5.61 10.21
CA ALA A 79 9.52 -6.63 10.87
C ALA A 79 9.71 -6.34 12.36
N ARG A 80 9.78 -7.39 13.17
CA ARG A 80 10.11 -7.29 14.59
C ARG A 80 11.61 -7.09 14.78
N GLY A 81 11.98 -6.17 15.66
CA GLY A 81 13.36 -5.97 16.05
C GLY A 81 13.88 -7.16 16.87
N LEU A 82 15.16 -7.48 16.73
CA LEU A 82 15.80 -8.51 17.55
C LEU A 82 16.09 -7.99 18.95
N ASP A 83 15.72 -8.76 19.98
CA ASP A 83 15.97 -8.50 21.40
C ASP A 83 15.56 -7.11 21.89
N VAL A 84 16.48 -6.14 21.86
CA VAL A 84 16.28 -4.74 22.30
C VAL A 84 16.11 -3.75 21.16
N LEU A 85 16.30 -4.20 19.91
CA LEU A 85 16.14 -3.33 18.75
C LEU A 85 14.66 -2.99 18.55
N PRO A 86 14.37 -1.74 18.13
CA PRO A 86 13.02 -1.35 17.77
C PRO A 86 12.53 -2.13 16.55
N ASP A 87 11.21 -2.22 16.42
CA ASP A 87 10.57 -2.78 15.25
C ASP A 87 10.75 -1.88 14.03
N ILE A 88 10.66 -2.45 12.83
CA ILE A 88 10.69 -1.69 11.59
C ILE A 88 9.23 -1.37 11.23
N ILE A 89 8.90 -0.08 11.17
CA ILE A 89 7.58 0.42 10.78
C ILE A 89 7.65 0.86 9.33
N GLU A 90 6.76 0.35 8.51
CA GLU A 90 6.65 0.68 7.09
C GLU A 90 5.44 1.58 6.85
N GLN A 91 5.68 2.66 6.11
CA GLN A 91 4.68 3.59 5.62
C GLN A 91 4.51 3.36 4.13
N ILE A 92 3.36 2.78 3.77
CA ILE A 92 2.99 2.58 2.37
C ILE A 92 2.42 3.91 1.84
N PRO A 93 2.92 4.43 0.72
CA PRO A 93 2.44 5.68 0.16
C PRO A 93 0.98 5.56 -0.25
N THR A 94 0.22 6.61 0.05
CA THR A 94 -1.14 6.78 -0.46
C THR A 94 -1.03 7.17 -1.93
N THR A 95 -1.68 6.40 -2.81
CA THR A 95 -1.64 6.69 -4.24
C THR A 95 -2.96 7.23 -4.74
N ILE A 96 -2.87 8.24 -5.61
CA ILE A 96 -3.95 8.68 -6.48
C ILE A 96 -3.49 8.47 -7.92
N ASP A 97 -4.15 7.56 -8.62
CA ASP A 97 -3.88 7.24 -10.02
C ASP A 97 -5.05 7.69 -10.89
N PHE A 98 -4.76 8.21 -12.07
CA PHE A 98 -5.74 8.65 -13.05
C PHE A 98 -5.50 7.95 -14.38
N VAL A 99 -6.54 7.31 -14.91
CA VAL A 99 -6.52 6.62 -16.19
C VAL A 99 -7.62 7.21 -17.08
N TYR A 100 -7.26 7.65 -18.27
CA TYR A 100 -8.19 8.11 -19.29
C TYR A 100 -7.98 7.33 -20.59
N GLY A 101 -9.06 7.02 -21.28
CA GLY A 101 -9.04 6.38 -22.58
C GLY A 101 -10.14 6.91 -23.47
N ARG A 102 -9.87 7.07 -24.76
CA ARG A 102 -10.87 7.43 -25.76
C ARG A 102 -10.65 6.67 -27.05
N GLU A 103 -11.74 6.24 -27.65
CA GLU A 103 -11.76 5.55 -28.94
C GLU A 103 -12.30 6.48 -30.03
N PHE A 104 -11.66 6.44 -31.19
CA PHE A 104 -11.97 7.22 -32.37
C PHE A 104 -12.24 6.25 -33.51
N GLU A 105 -13.42 6.38 -34.12
CA GLU A 105 -13.82 5.59 -35.29
C GLU A 105 -13.34 6.26 -36.57
N TYR A 106 -12.68 5.49 -37.44
CA TYR A 106 -12.15 5.93 -38.74
C TYR A 106 -12.51 4.89 -39.81
N ASP A 107 -13.63 5.09 -40.50
CA ASP A 107 -14.20 4.17 -41.52
C ASP A 107 -14.19 2.69 -41.06
N THR A 108 -13.18 1.92 -41.48
CA THR A 108 -13.04 0.49 -41.17
C THR A 108 -12.09 0.21 -40.02
N SER A 109 -11.63 1.24 -39.31
CA SER A 109 -10.60 1.12 -38.26
C SER A 109 -10.98 1.89 -37.00
N MET A 110 -10.40 1.48 -35.88
CA MET A 110 -10.62 2.10 -34.56
C MET A 110 -9.28 2.44 -33.92
N LEU A 111 -9.10 3.70 -33.55
CA LEU A 111 -7.93 4.20 -32.83
C LEU A 111 -8.31 4.46 -31.36
N LYS A 112 -7.63 3.78 -30.43
CA LYS A 112 -7.69 4.08 -29.01
C LYS A 112 -6.47 4.88 -28.58
N ILE A 113 -6.70 5.98 -27.87
CA ILE A 113 -5.67 6.75 -27.18
C ILE A 113 -5.90 6.60 -25.67
N SER A 114 -4.85 6.34 -24.91
CA SER A 114 -4.89 6.24 -23.45
C SER A 114 -3.84 7.09 -22.77
N LEU A 115 -4.19 7.67 -21.63
CA LEU A 115 -3.31 8.39 -20.71
C LEU A 115 -3.42 7.74 -19.34
N GLU A 116 -2.29 7.43 -18.72
CA GLU A 116 -2.20 6.93 -17.35
C GLU A 116 -1.22 7.80 -16.57
N ILE A 117 -1.67 8.32 -15.44
CA ILE A 117 -0.87 9.09 -14.49
C ILE A 117 -0.93 8.35 -13.17
N ARG A 118 0.19 7.87 -12.65
CA ARG A 118 0.26 7.12 -11.39
C ARG A 118 1.00 7.91 -10.33
N ASN A 119 0.60 7.73 -9.07
CA ASN A 119 1.13 8.41 -7.91
C ASN A 119 1.13 9.94 -8.08
N LEU A 120 -0.06 10.50 -8.31
CA LEU A 120 -0.25 11.95 -8.51
C LEU A 120 0.16 12.78 -7.28
N LEU A 121 0.12 12.19 -6.08
CA LEU A 121 0.57 12.84 -4.85
C LEU A 121 2.10 12.89 -4.74
N ASN A 122 2.82 12.10 -5.55
CA ASN A 122 4.27 11.97 -5.49
C ASN A 122 4.76 11.59 -4.08
N GLU A 123 4.03 10.70 -3.42
CA GLU A 123 4.46 10.14 -2.13
C GLU A 123 5.51 9.06 -2.34
N ASP A 124 6.49 9.02 -1.45
CA ASP A 124 7.60 8.09 -1.46
C ASP A 124 7.34 6.92 -0.49
N TYR A 125 8.11 5.84 -0.65
CA TYR A 125 8.08 4.74 0.30
C TYR A 125 9.09 4.96 1.42
N GLU A 126 8.67 4.71 2.66
CA GLU A 126 9.52 4.83 3.84
C GLU A 126 9.35 3.65 4.81
N ALA A 127 10.46 3.17 5.37
CA ALA A 127 10.46 2.30 6.53
C ALA A 127 11.47 2.79 7.57
N THR A 128 11.04 2.96 8.81
CA THR A 128 11.83 3.52 9.91
C THR A 128 11.99 2.54 11.05
N MET A 129 13.05 2.72 11.86
CA MET A 129 13.22 1.99 13.12
C MET A 129 12.33 2.61 14.21
N ALA A 130 11.17 2.01 14.49
CA ALA A 130 10.09 2.56 15.32
C ALA A 130 9.74 4.01 14.92
N ASN A 131 9.34 4.84 15.89
CA ASN A 131 9.04 6.26 15.70
C ASN A 131 10.31 7.14 15.67
N SER A 132 11.44 6.61 15.19
CA SER A 132 12.68 7.36 15.03
C SER A 132 12.84 7.90 13.61
N ALA A 133 13.71 8.90 13.45
CA ALA A 133 14.12 9.42 12.14
C ALA A 133 15.21 8.55 11.46
N ILE A 134 15.38 7.30 11.90
CA ILE A 134 16.37 6.37 11.32
C ILE A 134 15.64 5.55 10.26
N PHE A 135 15.94 5.84 8.99
CA PHE A 135 15.44 5.06 7.87
C PHE A 135 16.15 3.71 7.80
N TYR A 136 15.35 2.64 7.78
CA TYR A 136 15.78 1.30 7.42
C TYR A 136 15.82 1.14 5.90
N ASP A 137 14.80 1.68 5.22
CA ASP A 137 14.63 1.60 3.77
C ASP A 137 13.82 2.81 3.31
N GLN A 138 14.21 3.41 2.20
CA GLN A 138 13.51 4.56 1.61
C GLN A 138 13.84 4.62 0.12
N TYR A 139 12.83 4.83 -0.70
CA TYR A 139 13.03 5.07 -2.13
C TYR A 139 11.93 5.94 -2.71
N GLN A 140 12.31 6.69 -3.72
CA GLN A 140 11.39 7.56 -4.44
C GLN A 140 10.60 6.74 -5.45
N LEU A 141 9.27 6.79 -5.35
CA LEU A 141 8.39 6.21 -6.35
C LEU A 141 8.22 7.15 -7.54
N GLY A 142 8.13 8.46 -7.24
CA GLY A 142 7.84 9.48 -8.23
C GLY A 142 6.42 9.40 -8.80
N THR A 143 6.01 10.45 -9.49
CA THR A 143 4.86 10.39 -10.42
C THR A 143 5.30 9.79 -11.75
N SER A 144 4.50 8.87 -12.31
CA SER A 144 4.74 8.32 -13.66
C SER A 144 3.60 8.69 -14.61
N VAL A 145 3.95 8.98 -15.87
CA VAL A 145 2.98 9.33 -16.93
C VAL A 145 3.22 8.43 -18.13
N SER A 146 2.16 7.79 -18.63
CA SER A 146 2.19 6.89 -19.77
C SER A 146 1.14 7.29 -20.81
N LEU A 147 1.53 7.29 -22.08
CA LEU A 147 0.67 7.50 -23.23
C LEU A 147 0.63 6.23 -24.10
N GLY A 148 -0.56 5.79 -24.47
CA GLY A 148 -0.77 4.57 -25.25
C GLY A 148 -1.62 4.82 -26.49
N PHE A 149 -1.31 4.08 -27.56
CA PHE A 149 -2.02 4.11 -28.83
C PHE A 149 -2.29 2.68 -29.29
N LYS A 150 -3.53 2.39 -29.71
CA LYS A 150 -3.90 1.08 -30.26
C LYS A 150 -4.79 1.27 -31.49
N LEU A 151 -4.36 0.75 -32.64
CA LEU A 151 -5.14 0.70 -33.86
C LEU A 151 -5.72 -0.71 -34.06
N SER A 152 -6.99 -0.81 -34.43
CA SER A 152 -7.69 -2.06 -34.77
C SER A 152 -8.32 -1.94 -36.16
N PHE A 153 -8.28 -3.03 -36.94
CA PHE A 153 -8.72 -3.13 -38.34
C PHE A 153 -9.63 -4.35 -38.55
#